data_AF-A0A7T1HR94-F1
#
_entry.id   AF-A0A7T1HR94-F1
#
_cell.length_a   1.000
_cell.length_b   1.000
_cell.length_c   1.000
_cell.angle_alpha   90.00
_cell.angle_beta   90.00
_cell.angle_gamma   90.00
#
_symmetry.space_group_name_H-M   'P 1'
#
loop_
_entity.id
_entity.type
_entity.pdbx_description
1 polymer ?
#
loop_
_entity_poly.entity_id
_entity_poly.type
_entity_poly.pdbx_seq_one_letter_code
_entity_poly.pdbx_strand_id
1 'polypeptide(L)'
;MQPPYDAALREAVRLRMSPPNLESVAEIARDTGITAQTIYNWRSQWQKQGQLVPATNRPPEQWSAADKLAAVIQAAGLNGSELGSFCRERGLYPKQVARWRQAAEDANGPSAPSMADQRELQRKNQELVRRNRQLERELQKKEKALTEAATLLMLSKKFNQIFQPDEDP
;
A
#
# COMPACT_ATOMS: atom_id res chain seq x y z
N MET A 1 -23.55 32.27 9.46
CA MET A 1 -22.33 31.89 10.21
C MET A 1 -21.13 32.29 9.36
N GLN A 2 -20.47 33.41 9.65
CA GLN A 2 -19.19 33.71 9.01
C GLN A 2 -18.18 32.61 9.41
N PRO A 3 -17.40 32.07 8.47
CA PRO A 3 -16.34 31.13 8.85
C PRO A 3 -15.38 31.86 9.81
N PRO A 4 -14.92 31.21 10.90
CA PRO A 4 -14.12 31.85 11.95
C PRO A 4 -12.72 32.32 11.49
N TYR A 5 -12.40 32.15 10.20
CA TYR A 5 -11.14 32.52 9.59
C TYR A 5 -11.41 33.13 8.21
N ASP A 6 -10.71 34.22 7.91
CA ASP A 6 -10.79 34.91 6.63
C ASP A 6 -10.36 34.00 5.46
N ALA A 7 -11.00 34.18 4.30
CA ALA A 7 -10.72 33.40 3.10
C ALA A 7 -9.27 33.61 2.62
N ALA A 8 -8.75 34.84 2.72
CA ALA A 8 -7.38 35.16 2.37
C ALA A 8 -6.37 34.40 3.25
N LEU A 9 -6.65 34.25 4.55
CA LEU A 9 -5.81 33.49 5.47
C LEU A 9 -5.79 32.00 5.13
N ARG A 10 -6.96 31.42 4.81
CA ARG A 10 -7.06 30.02 4.39
C ARG A 10 -6.27 29.77 3.10
N GLU A 11 -6.33 30.70 2.16
CA GLU A 11 -5.58 30.61 0.91
C GLU A 11 -4.06 30.76 1.13
N ALA A 12 -3.63 31.69 1.97
CA ALA A 12 -2.22 31.82 2.34
C ALA A 12 -1.67 30.55 3.00
N VAL A 13 -2.41 29.95 3.92
CA VAL A 13 -2.06 28.66 4.55
C VAL A 13 -1.99 27.55 3.52
N ARG A 14 -2.93 27.51 2.57
CA ARG A 14 -2.91 26.54 1.47
C ARG A 14 -1.64 26.65 0.62
N LEU A 15 -1.27 27.86 0.22
CA LEU A 15 -0.07 28.11 -0.60
C LEU A 15 1.21 27.65 0.11
N ARG A 16 1.32 27.88 1.43
CA ARG A 16 2.45 27.38 2.23
C ARG A 16 2.53 25.84 2.28
N MET A 17 1.39 25.16 2.23
CA MET A 17 1.31 23.68 2.19
C MET A 17 1.49 23.07 0.80
N SER A 18 1.43 23.91 -0.23
CA SER A 18 1.60 23.51 -1.61
C SER A 18 3.05 23.74 -2.05
N PRO A 19 3.49 23.04 -3.10
CA PRO A 19 4.68 23.43 -3.84
C PRO A 19 4.63 24.91 -4.24
N PRO A 20 5.76 25.64 -4.18
CA PRO A 20 7.13 25.15 -3.96
C PRO A 20 7.58 25.06 -2.49
N ASN A 21 6.85 25.67 -1.54
CA ASN A 21 7.33 25.84 -0.16
C ASN A 21 7.18 24.57 0.71
N LEU A 22 6.14 23.75 0.46
CA LEU A 22 5.88 22.45 1.11
C LEU A 22 6.07 22.45 2.65
N GLU A 23 5.67 23.53 3.32
CA GLU A 23 5.86 23.67 4.75
C GLU A 23 4.99 22.68 5.53
N SER A 24 5.52 22.21 6.67
CA SER A 24 4.80 21.27 7.51
C SER A 24 3.64 21.97 8.23
N VAL A 25 2.59 21.19 8.55
CA VAL A 25 1.45 21.68 9.36
C VAL A 25 1.94 22.24 10.70
N ALA A 26 3.00 21.66 11.27
CA ALA A 26 3.58 22.09 12.54
C ALA A 26 4.28 23.45 12.44
N GLU A 27 4.97 23.75 11.34
CA GLU A 27 5.56 25.07 11.08
C GLU A 27 4.49 26.13 10.88
N ILE A 28 3.50 25.84 10.03
CA ILE A 28 2.42 26.79 9.76
C ILE A 28 1.61 27.06 11.03
N ALA A 29 1.35 26.04 11.86
CA ALA A 29 0.66 26.21 13.14
C ALA A 29 1.43 27.11 14.11
N ARG A 30 2.76 26.97 14.17
CA ARG A 30 3.63 27.81 15.01
C ARG A 30 3.61 29.27 14.55
N ASP A 31 3.67 29.51 13.24
CA ASP A 31 3.78 30.87 12.69
C ASP A 31 2.44 31.61 12.65
N THR A 32 1.35 30.90 12.38
CA THR A 32 0.01 31.51 12.24
C THR A 32 -0.78 31.51 13.55
N GLY A 33 -0.33 30.78 14.56
CA GLY A 33 -1.05 30.58 15.82
C GLY A 33 -2.31 29.71 15.68
N ILE A 34 -2.59 29.18 14.49
CA ILE A 34 -3.75 28.32 14.23
C ILE A 34 -3.43 26.92 14.71
N THR A 35 -4.41 26.27 15.37
CA THR A 35 -4.19 24.89 15.83
C THR A 35 -3.91 23.95 14.66
N ALA A 36 -2.97 23.03 14.85
CA ALA A 36 -2.64 22.02 13.84
C ALA A 36 -3.89 21.24 13.38
N GLN A 37 -4.82 20.96 14.31
CA GLN A 37 -6.08 20.28 14.01
C GLN A 37 -6.94 21.05 12.99
N THR A 38 -7.08 22.37 13.14
CA THR A 38 -7.84 23.21 12.20
C THR A 38 -7.22 23.17 10.81
N ILE A 39 -5.89 23.23 10.75
CA ILE A 39 -5.15 23.18 9.49
C ILE A 39 -5.29 21.79 8.82
N TYR A 40 -5.22 20.70 9.59
CA TYR A 40 -5.49 19.35 9.07
C TYR A 40 -6.91 19.22 8.52
N ASN A 41 -7.91 19.81 9.19
CA ASN A 41 -9.29 19.82 8.72
C ASN A 41 -9.43 20.58 7.39
N TRP A 42 -8.75 21.73 7.24
CA TRP A 42 -8.74 22.47 5.98
C TRP A 42 -8.09 21.69 4.85
N ARG A 43 -6.94 21.05 5.11
CA ARG A 43 -6.30 20.16 4.13
C ARG A 43 -7.25 19.06 3.67
N SER A 44 -7.94 18.40 4.59
CA SER A 44 -8.92 17.37 4.24
C SER A 44 -10.06 17.93 3.37
N GLN A 45 -10.53 19.16 3.64
CA GLN A 45 -11.53 19.82 2.81
C GLN A 45 -11.03 20.12 1.39
N TRP A 46 -9.81 20.64 1.26
CA TRP A 46 -9.21 20.92 -0.06
C TRP A 46 -8.99 19.65 -0.88
N GLN A 47 -8.54 18.56 -0.24
CA GLN A 47 -8.41 17.26 -0.90
C GLN A 47 -9.76 16.73 -1.41
N LYS A 48 -10.84 16.89 -0.63
CA LYS A 48 -12.20 16.53 -1.07
C LYS A 48 -12.68 17.37 -2.26
N GLN A 49 -12.18 18.58 -2.41
CA GLN A 49 -12.44 19.47 -3.54
C GLN A 49 -11.54 19.17 -4.76
N GLY A 50 -10.75 18.10 -4.72
CA GLY A 50 -9.85 17.70 -5.81
C GLY A 50 -8.56 18.53 -5.88
N GLN A 51 -8.27 19.30 -4.84
CA GLN A 51 -7.11 20.18 -4.82
C GLN A 51 -5.88 19.43 -4.30
N LEU A 52 -4.79 19.49 -5.07
CA LEU A 52 -3.51 18.91 -4.69
C LEU A 52 -2.85 19.75 -3.61
N VAL A 53 -3.04 19.31 -2.37
CA VAL A 53 -2.27 19.78 -1.22
C VAL A 53 -1.56 18.56 -0.65
N PRO A 54 -0.38 18.20 -1.22
CA PRO A 54 0.32 16.97 -0.87
C PRO A 54 0.43 16.85 0.65
N ALA A 55 -0.07 15.74 1.21
CA ALA A 55 -0.31 15.62 2.64
C ALA A 55 0.98 15.69 3.49
N THR A 56 2.15 15.49 2.88
CA THR A 56 3.41 15.35 3.62
C THR A 56 4.60 15.47 2.68
N ASN A 57 5.79 15.75 3.23
CA ASN A 57 7.09 15.45 2.61
C ASN A 57 7.35 13.93 2.46
N ARG A 58 6.30 13.16 2.16
CA ARG A 58 6.35 11.71 2.01
C ARG A 58 6.72 11.37 0.57
N PRO A 59 7.44 10.26 0.37
CA PRO A 59 7.77 9.80 -0.96
C PRO A 59 6.48 9.55 -1.77
N PRO A 60 6.49 9.81 -3.10
CA PRO A 60 5.33 9.65 -3.99
C PRO A 60 4.61 8.30 -3.87
N GLU A 61 5.34 7.24 -3.52
CA GLU A 61 4.83 5.89 -3.34
C GLU A 61 3.82 5.81 -2.19
N GLN A 62 4.02 6.59 -1.14
CA GLN A 62 3.17 6.66 0.06
C GLN A 62 2.01 7.65 -0.08
N TRP A 63 1.85 8.30 -1.23
CA TRP A 63 0.72 9.19 -1.47
C TRP A 63 -0.59 8.40 -1.52
N SER A 64 -1.65 9.05 -1.04
CA SER A 64 -3.00 8.48 -1.08
C SER A 64 -3.46 8.29 -2.52
N ALA A 65 -4.40 7.38 -2.76
CA ALA A 65 -4.98 7.17 -4.09
C ALA A 65 -5.63 8.47 -4.63
N ALA A 66 -6.27 9.25 -3.75
CA ALA A 66 -6.88 10.53 -4.10
C ALA A 66 -5.84 11.57 -4.54
N ASP A 67 -4.71 11.69 -3.83
CA ASP A 67 -3.64 12.61 -4.21
C ASP A 67 -2.98 12.19 -5.54
N LYS A 68 -2.76 10.89 -5.75
CA LYS A 68 -2.24 10.36 -7.02
C LYS A 68 -3.19 10.66 -8.18
N LEU A 69 -4.50 10.47 -7.98
CA LEU A 69 -5.51 10.78 -8.99
C LEU A 69 -5.57 12.27 -9.30
N ALA A 70 -5.56 13.14 -8.28
CA ALA A 70 -5.56 14.59 -8.49
C ALA A 70 -4.28 15.04 -9.23
N ALA A 71 -3.14 14.40 -9.00
CA ALA A 71 -1.89 14.66 -9.73
C ALA A 71 -2.01 14.29 -11.21
N VAL A 72 -2.61 13.14 -11.52
CA VAL A 72 -2.89 12.72 -12.90
C VAL A 72 -3.84 13.71 -13.59
N ILE A 73 -4.91 14.13 -12.92
CA ILE A 73 -5.89 15.07 -13.48
C ILE A 73 -5.27 16.42 -13.78
N GLN A 74 -4.49 16.99 -12.85
CA GLN A 74 -3.82 18.28 -13.07
C GLN A 74 -2.73 18.19 -14.16
N ALA A 75 -2.06 17.05 -14.26
CA ALA A 75 -1.04 16.81 -15.28
C ALA A 75 -1.62 16.52 -16.68
N ALA A 76 -2.90 16.15 -16.80
CA ALA A 76 -3.48 15.67 -18.05
C ALA A 76 -3.46 16.71 -19.19
N GLY A 77 -3.49 18.01 -18.85
CA GLY A 77 -3.46 19.12 -19.81
C GLY A 77 -2.10 19.77 -20.02
N LEU A 78 -1.05 19.32 -19.33
CA LEU A 78 0.28 19.95 -19.39
C LEU A 78 1.10 19.43 -20.57
N ASN A 79 1.83 20.32 -21.24
CA ASN A 79 2.83 19.93 -22.24
C ASN A 79 4.11 19.36 -21.58
N GLY A 80 5.07 18.87 -22.38
CA GLY A 80 6.27 18.21 -21.85
C GLY A 80 7.13 19.08 -20.92
N SER A 81 7.20 20.39 -21.19
CA SER A 81 7.96 21.34 -20.36
C SER A 81 7.23 21.63 -19.04
N GLU A 82 5.93 21.88 -19.13
CA GLU A 82 5.03 22.15 -18.00
C GLU A 82 4.88 20.93 -17.09
N LEU A 83 4.82 19.72 -17.66
CA LEU A 83 4.82 18.48 -16.89
C LEU A 83 6.13 18.34 -16.11
N GLY A 84 7.26 18.72 -16.73
CA GLY A 84 8.56 18.73 -16.09
C GLY A 84 8.64 19.69 -14.89
N SER A 85 8.15 20.93 -15.03
CA SER A 85 8.10 21.89 -13.92
C SER A 85 7.14 21.43 -12.82
N PHE A 86 5.92 21.00 -13.20
CA PHE A 86 4.92 20.46 -12.28
C PHE A 86 5.47 19.32 -11.43
N CYS A 87 6.19 18.39 -12.07
CA CYS A 87 6.82 17.26 -11.42
C CYS A 87 7.94 17.69 -10.46
N ARG A 88 8.85 18.58 -10.89
CA ARG A 88 9.97 19.06 -10.06
C ARG A 88 9.50 19.76 -8.79
N GLU A 89 8.51 20.64 -8.91
CA GLU A 89 7.90 21.33 -7.77
C GLU A 89 7.35 20.35 -6.71
N ARG A 90 6.83 19.20 -7.17
CA ARG A 90 6.13 18.22 -6.33
C ARG A 90 7.00 17.03 -5.91
N GLY A 91 8.28 17.01 -6.29
CA GLY A 91 9.15 15.86 -6.06
C GLY A 91 8.68 14.60 -6.81
N LEU A 92 8.01 14.77 -7.95
CA LEU A 92 7.51 13.69 -8.79
C LEU A 92 8.41 13.52 -10.02
N TYR A 93 8.31 12.35 -10.65
CA TYR A 93 8.85 12.10 -11.98
C TYR A 93 7.71 11.97 -13.00
N PRO A 94 7.87 12.46 -14.25
CA PRO A 94 6.87 12.29 -15.30
C PRO A 94 6.45 10.83 -15.50
N LYS A 95 7.41 9.89 -15.36
CA LYS A 95 7.16 8.45 -15.44
C LYS A 95 6.23 7.93 -14.33
N GLN A 96 6.28 8.50 -13.13
CA GLN A 96 5.37 8.14 -12.04
C GLN A 96 3.94 8.59 -12.35
N VAL A 97 3.78 9.82 -12.85
CA VAL A 97 2.47 10.35 -13.25
C VAL A 97 1.88 9.53 -14.40
N ALA A 98 2.69 9.19 -15.41
CA ALA A 98 2.27 8.31 -16.50
C ALA A 98 1.84 6.92 -16.01
N ARG A 99 2.57 6.33 -15.06
CA ARG A 99 2.20 5.04 -14.45
C ARG A 99 0.87 5.12 -13.72
N TRP A 100 0.62 6.18 -12.96
CA TRP A 100 -0.66 6.36 -12.26
C TRP A 100 -1.81 6.61 -13.22
N ARG A 101 -1.57 7.32 -14.32
CA ARG A 101 -2.54 7.47 -15.40
C ARG A 101 -2.92 6.12 -15.99
N GLN A 102 -1.94 5.30 -16.38
CA GLN A 102 -2.20 3.96 -16.91
C GLN A 102 -2.97 3.10 -15.92
N ALA A 103 -2.58 3.09 -14.64
CA ALA A 103 -3.29 2.33 -13.62
C ALA A 103 -4.75 2.80 -13.43
N ALA A 104 -5.02 4.09 -13.58
CA ALA A 104 -6.38 4.63 -13.53
C ALA A 104 -7.20 4.26 -14.79
N GLU A 105 -6.57 4.24 -15.96
CA GLU A 105 -7.19 3.78 -17.21
C GLU A 105 -7.51 2.28 -17.14
N ASP A 106 -6.56 1.45 -16.69
CA ASP A 106 -6.73 -0.01 -16.54
C ASP A 106 -7.83 -0.34 -15.52
N ALA A 107 -7.88 0.39 -14.40
CA ALA A 107 -8.88 0.20 -13.35
C ALA A 107 -10.30 0.62 -13.77
N ASN A 108 -10.44 1.46 -14.80
CA ASN A 108 -11.72 1.89 -15.36
C ASN A 108 -12.00 1.29 -16.75
N GLY A 109 -11.10 0.46 -17.26
CA GLY A 109 -11.22 -0.17 -18.56
C GLY A 109 -12.31 -1.24 -18.60
N PRO A 110 -12.68 -1.71 -19.81
CA PRO A 110 -13.71 -2.75 -19.98
C PRO A 110 -13.34 -4.10 -19.34
N SER A 111 -12.04 -4.33 -19.09
CA SER A 111 -11.52 -5.52 -18.41
C SER A 111 -11.34 -5.31 -16.91
N ALA A 112 -11.73 -4.16 -16.36
CA ALA A 112 -11.65 -3.90 -14.93
C ALA A 112 -12.59 -4.87 -14.18
N PRO A 113 -12.08 -5.59 -13.16
CA PRO A 113 -12.90 -6.53 -12.41
C PRO A 113 -14.00 -5.77 -11.68
N SER A 114 -15.24 -6.26 -11.80
CA SER A 114 -16.36 -5.73 -11.05
C SER A 114 -16.11 -5.88 -9.54
N MET A 115 -16.80 -5.07 -8.73
CA MET A 115 -16.82 -5.24 -7.29
C MET A 115 -17.32 -6.63 -6.88
N ALA A 116 -18.18 -7.26 -7.69
CA ALA A 116 -18.60 -8.64 -7.50
C ALA A 116 -17.43 -9.62 -7.72
N ASP A 117 -16.71 -9.47 -8.83
CA ASP A 117 -15.56 -10.31 -9.19
C ASP A 117 -14.45 -10.22 -8.14
N GLN A 118 -14.17 -9.00 -7.64
CA GLN A 118 -13.21 -8.80 -6.56
C GLN A 118 -13.63 -9.52 -5.27
N ARG A 119 -14.92 -9.45 -4.90
CA ARG A 119 -15.44 -10.14 -3.71
C ARG A 119 -15.36 -11.66 -3.86
N GLU A 120 -15.67 -12.18 -5.04
CA GLU A 120 -15.54 -13.62 -5.33
C GLU A 120 -14.09 -14.07 -5.24
N LEU A 121 -13.17 -13.31 -5.85
CA LEU A 121 -11.75 -13.60 -5.80
C LEU A 121 -11.22 -13.59 -4.35
N GLN A 122 -11.66 -12.64 -3.53
CA GLN A 122 -11.33 -12.61 -2.09
C GLN A 122 -11.83 -13.85 -1.35
N ARG A 123 -13.07 -14.28 -1.62
CA ARG A 123 -13.62 -15.51 -1.01
C ARG A 123 -12.82 -16.75 -1.41
N LYS A 124 -12.54 -16.91 -2.71
CA LYS A 124 -11.72 -18.02 -3.22
C LYS A 124 -10.32 -18.01 -2.59
N ASN A 125 -9.71 -16.83 -2.46
CA ASN A 125 -8.39 -16.70 -1.85
C ASN A 125 -8.42 -17.10 -0.35
N GLN A 126 -9.46 -16.70 0.39
CA GLN A 126 -9.63 -17.13 1.78
C GLN A 126 -9.83 -18.64 1.91
N GLU A 127 -10.58 -19.25 1.00
CA GLU A 127 -10.78 -20.71 0.95
C GLU A 127 -9.47 -21.44 0.66
N LEU A 128 -8.71 -20.97 -0.34
CA LEU A 128 -7.39 -21.52 -0.67
C LEU A 128 -6.43 -21.44 0.50
N VAL A 129 -6.38 -20.30 1.22
CA VAL A 129 -5.54 -20.15 2.42
C VAL A 129 -5.95 -21.14 3.51
N ARG A 130 -7.25 -21.37 3.72
CA ARG A 130 -7.74 -22.36 4.70
C ARG A 130 -7.33 -23.78 4.29
N ARG A 131 -7.51 -24.14 3.02
CA ARG A 131 -7.15 -25.45 2.50
C ARG A 131 -5.65 -25.69 2.57
N ASN A 132 -4.85 -24.69 2.24
CA ASN A 132 -3.40 -24.76 2.32
C ASN A 132 -2.95 -25.04 3.77
N ARG A 133 -3.48 -24.30 4.75
CA ARG A 133 -3.20 -24.58 6.18
C ARG A 133 -3.63 -25.97 6.64
N GLN A 134 -4.76 -26.48 6.14
CA GLN A 134 -5.19 -27.85 6.46
C GLN A 134 -4.22 -28.88 5.90
N LEU A 135 -3.85 -28.73 4.63
CA LEU A 135 -2.90 -29.62 3.95
C LEU A 135 -1.52 -29.60 4.63
N GLU A 136 -1.03 -28.43 5.03
CA GLU A 136 0.21 -28.29 5.78
C GLU A 136 0.18 -29.08 7.10
N ARG A 137 -0.93 -29.04 7.84
CA ARG A 137 -1.09 -29.80 9.10
C ARG A 137 -1.13 -31.30 8.87
N GLU A 138 -1.85 -31.74 7.83
CA GLU A 138 -1.91 -33.16 7.46
C GLU A 138 -0.54 -33.68 7.03
N LEU A 139 0.19 -32.87 6.26
CA LEU A 139 1.55 -33.17 5.82
C LEU A 139 2.50 -33.32 7.02
N GLN A 140 2.48 -32.36 7.96
CA GLN A 140 3.27 -32.44 9.20
C GLN A 140 2.95 -33.69 10.03
N LYS A 141 1.69 -34.11 10.13
CA LYS A 141 1.31 -35.32 10.85
C LYS A 141 1.86 -36.57 10.17
N LYS A 142 1.76 -36.63 8.84
CA LYS A 142 2.29 -37.77 8.05
C LYS A 142 3.81 -37.83 8.10
N GLU A 143 4.49 -36.71 8.03
CA GLU A 143 5.95 -36.63 8.18
C GLU A 143 6.40 -37.12 9.57
N LYS A 144 5.71 -36.72 10.64
CA LYS A 144 5.99 -37.23 11.99
C LYS A 144 5.83 -38.75 12.07
N ALA A 145 4.70 -39.29 11.63
CA ALA A 145 4.47 -40.73 11.62
C ALA A 145 5.52 -41.49 10.78
N LEU A 146 5.94 -40.92 9.64
CA LEU A 146 6.97 -41.49 8.79
C LEU A 146 8.34 -41.47 9.48
N THR A 147 8.69 -40.39 10.17
CA THR A 147 9.93 -40.31 10.96
C THR A 147 9.93 -41.31 12.11
N GLU A 148 8.80 -41.45 12.83
CA GLU A 148 8.64 -42.44 13.90
C GLU A 148 8.81 -43.87 13.35
N ALA A 149 8.17 -44.22 12.24
CA ALA A 149 8.35 -45.51 11.58
C ALA A 149 9.80 -45.76 11.15
N ALA A 150 10.48 -44.75 10.59
CA ALA A 150 11.89 -44.85 10.22
C ALA A 150 12.79 -45.07 11.46
N THR A 151 12.50 -44.42 12.59
CA THR A 151 13.22 -44.64 13.85
C THR A 151 13.03 -46.05 14.39
N LEU A 152 11.81 -46.60 14.36
CA LEU A 152 11.53 -47.97 14.79
C LEU A 152 12.25 -49.00 13.91
N LEU A 153 12.28 -48.79 12.58
CA LEU A 153 13.04 -49.65 11.67
C LEU A 153 14.55 -49.61 11.93
N MET A 154 15.10 -48.41 12.18
CA MET A 154 16.52 -48.26 12.54
C MET A 154 16.85 -48.95 13.88
N LEU A 155 15.97 -48.85 14.88
CA LEU A 155 16.15 -49.53 16.17
C LEU A 155 16.07 -51.05 16.03
N SER A 156 15.09 -51.56 15.28
CA SER A 156 14.96 -53.01 14.99
C SER A 156 16.20 -53.55 14.27
N LYS A 157 16.71 -52.83 13.26
CA LYS A 157 17.96 -53.19 12.58
C LYS A 157 19.15 -53.25 13.54
N LYS A 158 19.31 -52.25 14.41
CA LYS A 158 20.39 -52.24 15.42
C LYS A 158 20.24 -53.37 16.44
N PHE A 159 19.02 -53.67 16.86
CA PHE A 159 18.75 -54.78 17.77
C PHE A 159 19.13 -56.13 17.14
N ASN A 160 18.70 -56.39 15.90
CA ASN A 160 19.07 -57.61 15.20
C ASN A 160 20.59 -57.72 15.02
N GLN A 161 21.30 -56.63 14.69
CA GLN A 161 22.77 -56.63 14.60
C GLN A 161 23.49 -56.98 15.92
N ILE A 162 22.89 -56.68 17.08
CA ILE A 162 23.50 -56.95 18.38
C ILE A 162 23.14 -58.36 18.88
N PHE A 163 21.90 -58.81 18.64
CA PHE A 163 21.33 -60.01 19.25
C PHE A 163 21.16 -61.21 18.30
N GLN A 164 21.28 -61.00 16.99
CA GLN A 164 21.51 -62.06 16.02
C GLN A 164 22.96 -61.93 15.55
N PRO A 165 23.92 -62.70 16.12
CA PRO A 165 25.21 -62.85 15.45
C PRO A 165 24.95 -63.46 14.08
N ASP A 166 25.76 -63.09 13.09
CA ASP A 166 25.70 -63.62 11.74
C ASP A 166 25.52 -65.15 11.81
N GLU A 167 24.38 -65.65 11.35
CA GLU A 167 24.27 -67.05 10.93
C GLU A 167 25.22 -67.17 9.73
N ASP A 168 26.48 -67.47 10.03
CA ASP A 168 27.44 -67.96 9.05
C ASP A 168 26.99 -69.36 8.58
N PRO A 169 27.29 -69.70 7.30
CA PRO A 169 26.40 -70.39 6.34
C PRO A 169 26.10 -71.87 6.58
#